data_AF-A0A6P0JUM4-F1
#
_entry.id   AF-A0A6P0JUM4-F1
#
_cell.length_a   1.000
_cell.length_b   1.000
_cell.length_c   1.000
_cell.angle_alpha   90.00
_cell.angle_beta   90.00
_cell.angle_gamma   90.00
#
_symmetry.space_group_name_H-M   'P 1'
#
loop_
_entity.id
_entity.type
_entity.pdbx_description
1 polymer ?
#
loop_
_entity_poly.entity_id
_entity_poly.type
_entity_poly.pdbx_seq_one_letter_code
_entity_poly.pdbx_strand_id
1 'polypeptide(L)'
;GMPLVWMLKLLGNKKQERVTGSDLFQDICLHAQTRGVSLYFVRSETPVLERMKARLQEEFPQLAIAGMESLPFRPLTESEDEALIQRINESGAGVVFVALGCPKQEKWIAQHRGKINAVMCGVGAVFAMYAGLVKRAPDRWQKFGLEWLYRLIQEPQRLWKRYALTIPPFLVLALKQLFTTEATTHHEVAELVDLPSRNHQPIGQLLQQAGLLTLEQVETTLNLQSHHPHLRFGELLVQQGWLAKQTIDFFAEHLPQVSHQTSKQPLGQYLKSAALLSDRQIQTILEEQPQVGLRFGELAVHKGWLKRETLDVLLQHLQPELPAVA
;
A
#
# COMPACT_ATOMS: atom_id res chain seq x y z
N GLY A 1 16.88 -6.83 -0.07
CA GLY A 1 18.28 -7.29 -0.20
C GLY A 1 18.37 -8.48 -1.14
N MET A 2 19.56 -8.84 -1.65
CA MET A 2 19.68 -9.86 -2.70
C MET A 2 19.12 -11.25 -2.39
N PRO A 3 19.21 -11.79 -1.15
CA PRO A 3 18.58 -13.06 -0.84
C PRO A 3 17.06 -13.11 -1.12
N LEU A 4 16.34 -12.00 -0.88
CA LEU A 4 14.92 -11.91 -1.21
C LEU A 4 14.69 -11.87 -2.73
N VAL A 5 15.56 -11.18 -3.48
CA VAL A 5 15.48 -11.16 -4.95
C VAL A 5 15.70 -12.56 -5.52
N TRP A 6 16.69 -13.29 -5.01
CA TRP A 6 16.93 -14.68 -5.42
C TRP A 6 15.74 -15.57 -5.08
N MET A 7 15.20 -15.46 -3.87
CA MET A 7 14.02 -16.24 -3.46
C MET A 7 12.81 -15.96 -4.35
N LEU A 8 12.50 -14.68 -4.63
CA LEU A 8 11.40 -14.29 -5.51
C LEU A 8 11.60 -14.79 -6.95
N LYS A 9 12.83 -14.77 -7.46
CA LYS A 9 13.18 -15.35 -8.77
C LYS A 9 13.01 -16.87 -8.81
N LEU A 10 13.35 -17.57 -7.73
CA LEU A 10 13.13 -19.01 -7.60
C LEU A 10 11.64 -19.35 -7.49
N LEU A 11 10.85 -18.49 -6.84
CA LEU A 11 9.38 -18.49 -6.88
C LEU A 11 8.83 -17.93 -8.21
N GLY A 12 9.68 -17.83 -9.24
CA GLY A 12 9.44 -17.49 -10.64
C GLY A 12 9.06 -16.04 -10.98
N ASN A 13 9.22 -15.09 -10.05
CA ASN A 13 9.25 -13.66 -10.36
C ASN A 13 10.58 -13.26 -11.02
N LYS A 14 10.81 -13.73 -12.25
CA LYS A 14 12.11 -13.64 -12.95
C LYS A 14 12.62 -12.20 -13.13
N LYS A 15 11.72 -11.24 -13.25
CA LYS A 15 12.02 -9.81 -13.44
C LYS A 15 12.31 -9.05 -12.15
N GLN A 16 12.24 -9.69 -10.97
CA GLN A 16 12.42 -8.99 -9.70
C GLN A 16 13.79 -8.29 -9.64
N GLU A 17 13.77 -6.98 -9.42
CA GLU A 17 14.95 -6.16 -9.20
C GLU A 17 15.22 -5.93 -7.72
N ARG A 18 16.43 -5.44 -7.42
CA ARG A 18 16.85 -5.15 -6.05
C ARG A 18 16.58 -3.68 -5.74
N VAL A 19 15.66 -3.44 -4.82
CA VAL A 19 15.49 -2.12 -4.18
C VAL A 19 16.17 -2.13 -2.81
N THR A 20 17.03 -1.14 -2.54
CA THR A 20 17.62 -0.92 -1.21
C THR A 20 16.98 0.25 -0.49
N GLY A 21 17.16 0.33 0.83
CA GLY A 21 16.70 1.48 1.59
C GLY A 21 17.33 2.81 1.15
N SER A 22 18.58 2.79 0.66
CA SER A 22 19.25 3.99 0.14
C SER A 22 18.67 4.44 -1.20
N ASP A 23 18.25 3.49 -2.04
CA ASP A 23 17.65 3.80 -3.34
C ASP A 23 16.23 4.34 -3.11
N LEU A 24 15.43 3.64 -2.28
CA LEU A 24 14.09 4.08 -1.88
C LEU A 24 14.09 5.49 -1.25
N PHE A 25 15.06 5.79 -0.39
CA PHE A 25 15.19 7.09 0.26
C PHE A 25 15.39 8.22 -0.76
N GLN A 26 16.29 8.04 -1.73
CA GLN A 26 16.56 9.02 -2.76
C GLN A 26 15.36 9.21 -3.70
N ASP A 27 14.73 8.11 -4.12
CA ASP A 27 13.53 8.16 -4.98
C ASP A 27 12.37 8.88 -4.30
N ILE A 28 12.14 8.62 -2.99
CA ILE A 28 11.14 9.34 -2.22
C ILE A 28 11.48 10.82 -2.13
N CYS A 29 12.73 11.22 -1.89
CA CYS A 29 13.13 12.63 -1.85
C CYS A 29 12.84 13.33 -3.18
N LEU A 30 13.21 12.70 -4.30
CA LEU A 30 12.93 13.22 -5.64
C LEU A 30 11.43 13.40 -5.88
N HIS A 31 10.62 12.39 -5.60
CA HIS A 31 9.18 12.47 -5.83
C HIS A 31 8.47 13.41 -4.86
N ALA A 32 8.89 13.43 -3.59
CA ALA A 32 8.34 14.31 -2.57
C ALA A 32 8.52 15.78 -2.95
N GLN A 33 9.71 16.13 -3.45
CA GLN A 33 9.98 17.44 -4.02
C GLN A 33 8.99 17.80 -5.14
N THR A 34 8.85 16.93 -6.15
CA THR A 34 7.98 17.21 -7.31
C THR A 34 6.49 17.29 -6.98
N ARG A 35 6.06 16.64 -5.89
CA ARG A 35 4.66 16.51 -5.48
C ARG A 35 4.29 17.41 -4.30
N GLY A 36 5.24 18.22 -3.80
CA GLY A 36 5.03 19.06 -2.62
C GLY A 36 4.76 18.27 -1.33
N VAL A 37 5.24 17.03 -1.23
CA VAL A 37 5.12 16.23 -0.01
C VAL A 37 6.28 16.57 0.92
N SER A 38 5.98 16.94 2.16
CA SER A 38 6.99 17.27 3.14
C SER A 38 7.50 16.05 3.90
N LEU A 39 8.77 16.06 4.26
CA LEU A 39 9.47 14.92 4.87
C LEU A 39 9.95 15.25 6.29
N TYR A 40 9.75 14.30 7.21
CA TYR A 40 10.31 14.34 8.57
C TYR A 40 11.36 13.25 8.76
N PHE A 41 12.46 13.56 9.45
CA PHE A 41 13.56 12.63 9.67
C PHE A 41 13.73 12.39 11.17
N VAL A 42 13.37 11.19 11.62
CA VAL A 42 13.45 10.78 13.02
C VAL A 42 14.68 9.92 13.21
N ARG A 43 15.44 10.27 14.25
CA ARG A 43 16.67 9.63 14.71
C ARG A 43 17.91 10.03 13.92
N SER A 44 19.03 9.94 14.63
CA SER A 44 20.45 9.93 14.25
C SER A 44 21.17 10.89 15.20
N GLU A 45 22.50 11.03 15.10
CA GLU A 45 23.21 12.06 15.85
C GLU A 45 23.06 13.40 15.13
N THR A 46 23.02 14.51 15.88
CA THR A 46 22.89 15.86 15.32
C THR A 46 23.89 16.15 14.19
N PRO A 47 25.20 15.81 14.29
CA PRO A 47 26.13 16.05 13.19
C PRO A 47 25.79 15.30 11.89
N VAL A 48 25.12 14.14 11.99
CA VAL A 48 24.65 13.39 10.81
C VAL A 48 23.47 14.12 10.18
N LEU A 49 22.49 14.54 10.99
CA LEU A 49 21.30 15.25 10.50
C LEU A 49 21.67 16.58 9.82
N GLU A 50 22.59 17.35 10.39
CA GLU A 50 23.05 18.60 9.77
C GLU A 50 23.73 18.37 8.42
N ARG A 51 24.58 17.34 8.31
CA ARG A 51 25.19 16.96 7.02
C ARG A 51 24.15 16.50 6.01
N MET A 52 23.17 15.71 6.44
CA MET A 52 22.07 15.29 5.58
C MET A 52 21.26 16.49 5.11
N LYS A 53 20.94 17.43 5.99
CA LYS A 53 20.18 18.64 5.67
C LYS A 53 20.88 19.45 4.59
N ALA A 54 22.17 19.74 4.77
CA ALA A 54 22.96 20.47 3.77
C ALA A 54 22.94 19.76 2.40
N ARG A 55 23.16 18.45 2.40
CA ARG A 55 23.16 17.65 1.17
C ARG A 55 21.79 17.56 0.51
N LEU A 56 20.71 17.39 1.29
CA LEU A 56 19.34 17.37 0.78
C LEU A 56 18.95 18.71 0.17
N GLN A 57 19.39 19.83 0.76
CA GLN A 57 19.12 21.17 0.22
C GLN A 57 19.87 21.43 -1.09
N GLU A 58 21.05 20.84 -1.26
CA GLU A 58 21.82 20.92 -2.51
C GLU A 58 21.24 20.01 -3.61
N GLU A 59 20.97 18.73 -3.29
CA GLU A 59 20.50 17.73 -4.25
C GLU A 59 18.99 17.89 -4.58
N PHE A 60 18.19 18.37 -3.63
CA PHE A 60 16.74 18.54 -3.75
C PHE A 60 16.30 19.92 -3.23
N PRO A 61 16.57 21.00 -4.00
CA PRO A 61 16.37 22.39 -3.54
C PRO A 61 14.91 22.79 -3.27
N GLN A 62 13.93 22.08 -3.84
CA GLN A 62 12.50 22.35 -3.61
C GLN A 62 11.89 21.39 -2.57
N LEU A 63 12.70 20.51 -1.96
CA LEU A 63 12.22 19.54 -0.98
C LEU A 63 11.82 20.22 0.32
N ALA A 64 10.56 20.05 0.70
CA ALA A 64 10.07 20.53 1.99
C ALA A 64 10.52 19.58 3.12
N ILE A 65 11.46 20.03 3.94
CA ILE A 65 11.88 19.33 5.16
C ILE A 65 10.99 19.84 6.30
N ALA A 66 10.01 19.04 6.71
CA ALA A 66 9.07 19.34 7.79
C ALA A 66 9.75 19.33 9.17
N GLY A 67 10.78 18.50 9.34
CA GLY A 67 11.58 18.46 10.57
C GLY A 67 12.68 17.40 10.54
N MET A 68 13.71 17.60 11.36
CA MET A 68 14.78 16.63 11.59
C MET A 68 15.06 16.57 13.08
N GLU A 69 14.97 15.38 13.67
CA GLU A 69 15.05 15.24 15.12
C GLU A 69 16.02 14.14 15.55
N SER A 70 17.03 14.55 16.31
CA SER A 70 17.91 13.64 17.03
C SER A 70 17.19 13.11 18.26
N LEU A 71 17.14 11.79 18.42
CA LEU A 71 16.57 11.14 19.60
C LEU A 71 17.67 10.55 20.49
N PRO A 72 17.51 10.57 21.82
CA PRO A 72 18.51 10.05 22.75
C PRO A 72 18.72 8.54 22.59
N PHE A 73 19.93 8.03 22.85
CA PHE A 73 20.25 6.58 22.81
C PHE A 73 19.67 5.77 23.99
N ARG A 74 18.46 6.13 24.43
CA ARG A 74 17.63 5.45 25.43
C ARG A 74 16.16 5.46 24.98
N PRO A 75 15.28 4.65 25.60
CA PRO A 75 13.85 4.82 25.44
C PRO A 75 13.41 6.24 25.80
N LEU A 76 12.42 6.76 25.08
CA LEU A 76 11.74 8.00 25.42
C LEU A 76 10.83 7.78 26.63
N THR A 77 10.64 8.82 27.44
CA THR A 77 9.52 8.85 28.39
C THR A 77 8.19 9.01 27.63
N GLU A 78 7.07 8.67 28.25
CA GLU A 78 5.76 8.84 27.63
C GLU A 78 5.52 10.29 27.19
N SER A 79 5.90 11.26 28.02
CA SER A 79 5.81 12.68 27.68
C SER A 79 6.71 13.11 26.52
N GLU A 80 7.92 12.55 26.41
CA GLU A 80 8.82 12.82 25.28
C GLU A 80 8.28 12.23 23.97
N ASP A 81 7.69 11.03 24.05
CA ASP A 81 7.09 10.31 22.93
C ASP A 81 5.82 11.02 22.42
N GLU A 82 4.93 11.43 23.34
CA GLU A 82 3.74 12.23 23.01
C GLU A 82 4.10 13.57 22.37
N ALA A 83 5.09 14.27 22.93
CA ALA A 83 5.56 15.53 22.37
C ALA A 83 6.20 15.35 20.97
N LEU A 84 6.91 14.23 20.74
CA LEU A 84 7.44 13.87 19.43
C LEU A 84 6.31 13.63 18.41
N ILE A 85 5.27 12.87 18.79
CA ILE A 85 4.09 12.63 17.96
C ILE A 85 3.42 13.96 17.58
N GLN A 86 3.22 14.84 18.56
CA GLN A 86 2.61 16.14 18.35
C GLN A 86 3.41 16.97 17.33
N ARG A 87 4.73 17.11 17.54
CA ARG A 87 5.59 17.85 16.60
C ARG A 87 5.56 17.27 15.19
N ILE A 88 5.59 15.95 15.04
CA ILE A 88 5.52 15.30 13.73
C ILE A 88 4.19 15.63 13.05
N ASN A 89 3.07 15.53 13.77
CA ASN A 89 1.75 15.79 13.19
C ASN A 89 1.54 17.28 12.85
N GLU A 90 1.95 18.19 13.73
CA GLU A 90 1.86 19.64 13.51
C GLU A 90 2.76 20.11 12.36
N SER A 91 3.85 19.40 12.08
CA SER A 91 4.74 19.72 10.95
C SER A 91 4.09 19.50 9.58
N GLY A 92 2.95 18.77 9.52
CA GLY A 92 2.28 18.44 8.27
C GLY A 92 3.07 17.46 7.37
N ALA A 93 4.02 16.72 7.93
CA ALA A 93 4.82 15.74 7.21
C ALA A 93 3.96 14.67 6.54
N GLY A 94 4.16 14.42 5.24
CA GLY A 94 3.51 13.30 4.55
C GLY A 94 4.26 11.97 4.73
N VAL A 95 5.58 12.03 4.94
CA VAL A 95 6.43 10.85 5.17
C VAL A 95 7.38 11.10 6.33
N VAL A 96 7.53 10.10 7.19
CA VAL A 96 8.46 10.10 8.33
C VAL A 96 9.48 8.99 8.14
N PHE A 97 10.74 9.35 7.93
CA PHE A 97 11.84 8.40 7.89
C PHE A 97 12.34 8.08 9.30
N VAL A 98 12.46 6.78 9.62
CA VAL A 98 12.85 6.30 10.95
C VAL A 98 14.18 5.55 10.88
N ALA A 99 15.23 6.08 11.51
CA ALA A 99 16.58 5.53 11.49
C ALA A 99 17.02 4.89 12.84
N LEU A 100 16.13 4.13 13.49
CA LEU A 100 16.42 3.46 14.77
C LEU A 100 17.14 2.10 14.63
N GLY A 101 17.18 1.56 13.41
CA GLY A 101 17.74 0.26 13.10
C GLY A 101 16.79 -0.89 13.44
N CYS A 102 16.95 -2.01 12.73
CA CYS A 102 16.14 -3.21 12.95
C CYS A 102 16.60 -3.99 14.20
N PRO A 103 15.68 -4.45 15.07
CA PRO A 103 14.21 -4.43 14.94
C PRO A 103 13.52 -3.23 15.62
N LYS A 104 14.29 -2.27 16.16
CA LYS A 104 13.76 -1.16 16.96
C LYS A 104 12.85 -0.25 16.14
N GLN A 105 13.23 0.04 14.90
CA GLN A 105 12.42 0.87 14.01
C GLN A 105 11.07 0.23 13.70
N GLU A 106 11.01 -1.09 13.43
CA GLU A 106 9.74 -1.76 13.13
C GLU A 106 8.81 -1.76 14.36
N LYS A 107 9.36 -1.97 15.55
CA LYS A 107 8.60 -1.90 16.81
C LYS A 107 8.08 -0.49 17.07
N TRP A 108 8.93 0.52 16.90
CA TRP A 108 8.56 1.92 17.09
C TRP A 108 7.45 2.33 16.11
N ILE A 109 7.60 2.01 14.82
CA ILE A 109 6.58 2.25 13.79
C ILE A 109 5.25 1.57 14.16
N ALA A 110 5.29 0.32 14.63
CA ALA A 110 4.09 -0.40 15.04
C ALA A 110 3.39 0.26 16.25
N GLN A 111 4.16 0.73 17.24
CA GLN A 111 3.65 1.43 18.43
C GLN A 111 3.02 2.80 18.12
N HIS A 112 3.47 3.44 17.03
CA HIS A 112 3.03 4.77 16.60
C HIS A 112 1.96 4.72 15.50
N ARG A 113 1.58 3.51 15.06
CA ARG A 113 0.53 3.31 14.06
C ARG A 113 -0.78 3.90 14.57
N GLY A 114 -1.39 4.77 13.78
CA GLY A 114 -2.63 5.47 14.14
C GLY A 114 -2.44 6.69 15.05
N LYS A 115 -1.21 6.97 15.49
CA LYS A 115 -0.86 8.19 16.26
C LYS A 115 -0.16 9.24 15.40
N ILE A 116 0.67 8.79 14.46
CA ILE A 116 1.36 9.66 13.48
C ILE A 116 0.57 9.70 12.18
N ASN A 117 0.22 10.91 11.73
CA ASN A 117 -0.59 11.19 10.54
C ASN A 117 0.26 11.24 9.26
N ALA A 118 1.18 10.30 9.10
CA ALA A 118 2.14 10.24 8.01
C ALA A 118 2.55 8.81 7.68
N VAL A 119 3.05 8.58 6.47
CA VAL A 119 3.64 7.29 6.11
C VAL A 119 4.98 7.15 6.82
N MET A 120 5.11 6.17 7.72
CA MET A 120 6.37 5.89 8.41
C MET A 120 7.20 4.86 7.62
N CYS A 121 8.46 5.20 7.32
CA CYS A 121 9.39 4.35 6.58
C CYS A 121 10.67 4.09 7.37
N GLY A 122 10.90 2.84 7.76
CA GLY A 122 12.12 2.42 8.44
C GLY A 122 13.31 2.29 7.48
N VAL A 123 14.34 3.11 7.66
CA VAL A 123 15.49 3.17 6.73
C VAL A 123 16.83 2.75 7.36
N GLY A 124 16.85 2.42 8.65
CA GLY A 124 18.03 1.91 9.33
C GLY A 124 19.25 2.82 9.18
N ALA A 125 20.34 2.30 8.60
CA ALA A 125 21.61 3.01 8.50
C ALA A 125 21.69 4.02 7.32
N VAL A 126 20.58 4.27 6.61
CA VAL A 126 20.58 5.14 5.43
C VAL A 126 21.06 6.55 5.74
N PHE A 127 20.70 7.10 6.90
CA PHE A 127 21.09 8.46 7.28
C PHE A 127 22.61 8.63 7.35
N ALA A 128 23.31 7.73 8.03
CA ALA A 128 24.77 7.75 8.12
C ALA A 128 25.46 7.48 6.77
N MET A 129 24.86 6.64 5.90
CA MET A 129 25.38 6.42 4.55
C MET A 129 25.19 7.65 3.66
N TYR A 130 24.02 8.28 3.72
CA TYR A 130 23.70 9.47 2.94
C TYR A 130 24.52 10.69 3.41
N ALA A 131 24.80 10.82 4.71
CA ALA A 131 25.72 11.81 5.26
C ALA A 131 27.21 11.54 4.91
N GLY A 132 27.53 10.45 4.20
CA GLY A 132 28.88 10.10 3.78
C GLY A 132 29.78 9.54 4.89
N LEU A 133 29.22 9.22 6.06
CA LEU A 133 29.96 8.69 7.21
C LEU A 133 30.23 7.19 7.10
N VAL A 134 29.34 6.47 6.41
CA VAL A 134 29.48 5.03 6.17
C VAL A 134 29.57 4.79 4.66
N LYS A 135 30.65 4.15 4.23
CA LYS A 135 30.86 3.81 2.82
C LYS A 135 29.95 2.64 2.42
N ARG A 136 29.14 2.84 1.38
CA ARG A 136 28.38 1.77 0.71
C ARG A 136 29.34 0.75 0.11
N ALA A 137 28.88 -0.50 -0.04
CA ALA A 137 29.67 -1.53 -0.71
C ALA A 137 29.98 -1.11 -2.16
N PRO A 138 31.18 -1.41 -2.69
CA PRO A 138 31.50 -1.13 -4.09
C PRO A 138 30.50 -1.81 -5.04
N ASP A 139 30.29 -1.23 -6.23
CA ASP A 139 29.25 -1.70 -7.16
C ASP A 139 29.38 -3.17 -7.53
N ARG A 140 30.60 -3.70 -7.64
CA ARG A 140 30.84 -5.13 -7.89
C ARG A 140 30.22 -5.99 -6.78
N TRP A 141 30.44 -5.64 -5.51
CA TRP A 141 29.87 -6.35 -4.37
C TRP A 141 28.34 -6.25 -4.35
N GLN A 142 27.79 -5.10 -4.72
CA GLN A 142 26.34 -4.91 -4.83
C GLN A 142 25.74 -5.78 -5.94
N LYS A 143 26.37 -5.83 -7.13
CA LYS A 143 25.95 -6.64 -8.29
C LYS A 143 26.01 -8.14 -8.01
N PHE A 144 27.04 -8.59 -7.28
CA PHE A 144 27.13 -9.98 -6.82
C PHE A 144 26.23 -10.29 -5.62
N GLY A 145 25.56 -9.29 -5.03
CA GLY A 145 24.73 -9.46 -3.85
C GLY A 145 25.46 -9.74 -2.55
N LEU A 146 26.74 -9.38 -2.50
CA LEU A 146 27.63 -9.55 -1.34
C LEU A 146 27.65 -8.33 -0.42
N GLU A 147 26.73 -7.39 -0.58
CA GLU A 147 26.66 -6.20 0.28
C GLU A 147 26.51 -6.58 1.77
N TRP A 148 25.79 -7.66 2.08
CA TRP A 148 25.67 -8.16 3.46
C TRP A 148 27.02 -8.62 4.02
N LEU A 149 27.86 -9.26 3.20
CA LEU A 149 29.20 -9.72 3.58
C LEU A 149 30.13 -8.52 3.76
N TYR A 150 30.07 -7.56 2.85
CA TYR A 150 30.82 -6.31 2.96
C TYR A 150 30.49 -5.57 4.27
N ARG A 151 29.20 -5.49 4.64
CA ARG A 151 28.79 -4.90 5.93
C ARG A 151 29.26 -5.72 7.11
N LEU A 152 29.23 -7.05 7.04
CA LEU A 152 29.76 -7.90 8.10
C LEU A 152 31.25 -7.66 8.33
N ILE A 153 32.02 -7.43 7.26
CA ILE A 153 33.45 -7.08 7.35
C ILE A 153 33.63 -5.69 7.98
N GLN A 154 32.80 -4.71 7.64
CA GLN A 154 32.87 -3.37 8.24
C GLN A 154 32.45 -3.34 9.72
N GLU A 155 31.45 -4.14 10.09
CA GLU A 155 30.83 -4.10 11.42
C GLU A 155 30.68 -5.51 12.05
N PRO A 156 31.78 -6.28 12.20
CA PRO A 156 31.72 -7.69 12.57
C PRO A 156 31.09 -7.89 13.94
N GLN A 157 31.51 -7.11 14.95
CA GLN A 157 31.01 -7.21 16.32
C GLN A 157 29.49 -7.00 16.42
N ARG A 158 28.93 -6.12 15.58
CA ARG A 158 27.50 -5.82 15.55
C ARG A 158 26.70 -6.85 14.77
N LEU A 159 27.19 -7.25 13.59
CA LEU A 159 26.40 -8.03 12.65
C LEU A 159 26.55 -9.54 12.82
N TRP A 160 27.66 -10.05 13.38
CA TRP A 160 27.89 -11.49 13.49
C TRP A 160 26.79 -12.20 14.29
N LYS A 161 26.47 -11.69 15.50
CA LYS A 161 25.43 -12.28 16.36
C LYS A 161 24.08 -12.24 15.68
N ARG A 162 23.75 -11.09 15.06
CA ARG A 162 22.49 -10.90 14.36
C ARG A 162 22.37 -11.89 13.20
N TYR A 163 23.40 -12.05 12.39
CA TYR A 163 23.39 -12.95 11.25
C TYR A 163 23.30 -14.41 11.68
N ALA A 164 24.07 -14.82 12.70
CA ALA A 164 23.99 -16.17 13.26
C ALA A 164 22.59 -16.50 13.81
N LEU A 165 21.87 -15.52 14.36
CA LEU A 165 20.52 -15.73 14.90
C LEU A 165 19.40 -15.63 13.85
N THR A 166 19.57 -14.80 12.81
CA THR A 166 18.47 -14.47 11.87
C THR A 166 18.58 -15.19 10.52
N ILE A 167 19.78 -15.52 10.04
CA ILE A 167 19.96 -16.18 8.74
C ILE A 167 19.50 -17.64 8.78
N PRO A 168 19.86 -18.48 9.78
CA PRO A 168 19.42 -19.87 9.81
C PRO A 168 17.88 -20.05 9.77
N PRO A 169 17.07 -19.37 10.61
CA PRO A 169 15.62 -19.52 10.52
C PRO A 169 15.07 -18.99 9.19
N PHE A 170 15.64 -17.91 8.64
CA PHE A 170 15.27 -17.44 7.31
C PHE A 170 15.53 -18.51 6.23
N LEU A 171 16.70 -19.17 6.23
CA LEU A 171 17.01 -20.20 5.25
C LEU A 171 16.06 -21.39 5.35
N VAL A 172 15.76 -21.86 6.57
CA VAL A 172 14.81 -22.96 6.79
C VAL A 172 13.41 -22.60 6.28
N LEU A 173 12.91 -21.40 6.63
CA LEU A 173 11.59 -20.94 6.20
C LEU A 173 11.54 -20.68 4.69
N ALA A 174 12.60 -20.12 4.10
CA ALA A 174 12.69 -19.88 2.66
C ALA A 174 12.73 -21.19 1.87
N LEU A 175 13.53 -22.17 2.32
CA LEU A 175 13.54 -23.50 1.71
C LEU A 175 12.19 -24.17 1.83
N LYS A 176 11.57 -24.16 3.02
CA LYS A 176 10.22 -24.68 3.21
C LYS A 176 9.24 -24.04 2.23
N GLN A 177 9.25 -22.71 2.10
CA GLN A 177 8.41 -21.98 1.17
C GLN A 177 8.63 -22.44 -0.28
N LEU A 178 9.87 -22.66 -0.72
CA LEU A 178 10.15 -23.16 -2.07
C LEU A 178 9.59 -24.57 -2.33
N PHE A 179 9.50 -25.43 -1.32
CA PHE A 179 8.97 -26.78 -1.45
C PHE A 179 7.46 -26.89 -1.21
N THR A 180 6.86 -25.98 -0.45
CA THR A 180 5.41 -25.98 -0.16
C THR A 180 4.59 -25.18 -1.17
N THR A 181 5.24 -24.28 -1.90
CA THR A 181 4.58 -23.52 -2.96
C THR A 181 4.50 -24.42 -4.18
N GLU A 182 3.41 -25.18 -4.33
CA GLU A 182 3.01 -25.65 -5.67
C GLU A 182 3.04 -24.43 -6.57
N ALA A 183 3.79 -24.51 -7.68
CA ALA A 183 4.09 -23.41 -8.58
C ALA A 183 2.84 -22.55 -8.80
N THR A 184 2.70 -21.50 -7.98
CA THR A 184 1.54 -20.65 -8.00
C THR A 184 1.68 -19.93 -9.31
N THR A 185 0.82 -20.32 -10.25
CA THR A 185 0.79 -19.82 -11.62
C THR A 185 0.98 -18.32 -11.55
N HIS A 186 2.00 -17.81 -12.25
CA HIS A 186 2.60 -16.47 -12.13
C HIS A 186 1.70 -15.25 -12.35
N HIS A 187 0.38 -15.36 -12.20
CA HIS A 187 -0.55 -14.24 -12.34
C HIS A 187 -0.74 -13.44 -11.04
N GLU A 188 -0.79 -14.06 -9.86
CA GLU A 188 -1.21 -13.34 -8.63
C GLU A 188 -0.16 -12.38 -8.03
N VAL A 189 1.14 -12.59 -8.27
CA VAL A 189 2.20 -11.74 -7.65
C VAL A 189 2.70 -10.64 -8.60
N ALA A 190 2.61 -10.83 -9.92
CA ALA A 190 2.92 -9.78 -10.89
C ALA A 190 1.88 -8.65 -10.87
N GLU A 191 0.62 -8.96 -10.55
CA GLU A 191 -0.46 -7.98 -10.35
C GLU A 191 -0.23 -7.02 -9.17
N LEU A 192 0.63 -7.36 -8.20
CA LEU A 192 0.93 -6.49 -7.06
C LEU A 192 1.99 -5.42 -7.35
N VAL A 193 2.82 -5.61 -8.39
CA VAL A 193 3.95 -4.71 -8.70
C VAL A 193 3.66 -3.83 -9.92
N ASP A 194 2.77 -4.25 -10.81
CA ASP A 194 2.29 -3.47 -11.97
C ASP A 194 0.90 -2.86 -11.72
N LEU A 195 0.68 -2.31 -10.53
CA LEU A 195 -0.47 -1.44 -10.31
C LEU A 195 -0.20 -0.11 -11.04
N PRO A 196 -0.85 0.21 -12.18
CA PRO A 196 -0.94 1.60 -12.60
C PRO A 196 -1.46 2.36 -11.38
N SER A 197 -0.77 3.45 -11.04
CA SER A 197 -1.00 4.28 -9.84
C SER A 197 -2.41 4.06 -9.32
N ARG A 198 -2.56 3.32 -8.20
CA ARG A 198 -3.87 3.10 -7.57
C ARG A 198 -4.50 4.48 -7.45
N ASN A 199 -5.40 4.78 -8.38
CA ASN A 199 -6.41 5.80 -8.21
C ASN A 199 -7.29 5.15 -7.14
N HIS A 200 -6.84 5.21 -5.88
CA HIS A 200 -7.54 4.60 -4.76
C HIS A 200 -8.71 5.51 -4.51
N GLN A 201 -9.71 5.37 -5.38
CA GLN A 201 -10.97 6.04 -5.24
C GLN A 201 -11.55 5.58 -3.91
N PRO A 202 -11.80 6.50 -2.97
CA PRO A 202 -12.41 6.15 -1.70
C PRO A 202 -13.71 5.38 -1.96
N ILE A 203 -13.94 4.30 -1.20
CA ILE A 203 -15.12 3.43 -1.39
C ILE A 203 -16.43 4.21 -1.37
N GLY A 204 -16.54 5.28 -0.57
CA GLY A 204 -17.70 6.17 -0.57
C GLY A 204 -17.93 6.87 -1.91
N GLN A 205 -16.86 7.34 -2.58
CA GLN A 205 -16.95 7.95 -3.90
C GLN A 205 -17.31 6.91 -4.98
N LEU A 206 -16.77 5.69 -4.88
CA LEU A 206 -17.09 4.60 -5.82
C LEU A 206 -18.57 4.19 -5.70
N LEU A 207 -19.06 4.01 -4.47
CA LEU A 207 -20.46 3.69 -4.20
C LEU A 207 -21.40 4.83 -4.62
N GLN A 208 -20.99 6.09 -4.45
CA GLN A 208 -21.72 7.25 -4.95
C GLN A 208 -21.80 7.26 -6.48
N GLN A 209 -20.68 7.06 -7.18
CA GLN A 209 -20.65 6.97 -8.63
C GLN A 209 -21.47 5.82 -9.17
N ALA A 210 -21.51 4.69 -8.46
CA ALA A 210 -22.38 3.56 -8.79
C ALA A 210 -23.86 3.83 -8.48
N GLY A 211 -24.22 5.02 -7.96
CA GLY A 211 -25.58 5.36 -7.55
C GLY A 211 -26.08 4.59 -6.33
N LEU A 212 -25.20 3.89 -5.60
CA LEU A 212 -25.56 3.08 -4.43
C LEU A 212 -25.65 3.92 -3.14
N LEU A 213 -25.01 5.10 -3.13
CA LEU A 213 -25.12 6.08 -2.06
C LEU A 213 -25.40 7.48 -2.61
N THR A 214 -26.13 8.28 -1.84
CA THR A 214 -26.25 9.73 -2.08
C THR A 214 -25.04 10.46 -1.50
N LEU A 215 -24.82 11.71 -1.93
CA LEU A 215 -23.80 12.59 -1.33
C LEU A 215 -24.03 12.76 0.18
N GLU A 216 -25.28 12.97 0.57
CA GLU A 216 -25.69 13.13 1.98
C GLU A 216 -25.36 11.89 2.83
N GLN A 217 -25.59 10.68 2.31
CA GLN A 217 -25.23 9.43 3.00
C GLN A 217 -23.71 9.30 3.17
N VAL A 218 -22.93 9.70 2.15
CA VAL A 218 -21.47 9.71 2.25
C VAL A 218 -21.00 10.69 3.32
N GLU A 219 -21.49 11.94 3.29
CA GLU A 219 -21.13 12.99 4.25
C GLU A 219 -21.52 12.60 5.68
N THR A 220 -22.73 12.06 5.87
CA THR A 220 -23.20 11.60 7.17
C THR A 220 -22.33 10.46 7.71
N THR A 221 -21.92 9.52 6.84
CA THR A 221 -21.05 8.40 7.24
C THR A 221 -19.65 8.87 7.59
N LEU A 222 -19.08 9.82 6.84
CA LEU A 222 -17.77 10.43 7.15
C LEU A 222 -17.82 11.18 8.49
N ASN A 223 -18.89 11.90 8.78
CA ASN A 223 -19.09 12.57 10.06
C ASN A 223 -19.23 11.57 11.22
N LEU A 224 -19.97 10.46 11.05
CA LEU A 224 -20.02 9.41 12.06
C LEU A 224 -18.63 8.77 12.27
N GLN A 225 -17.88 8.56 11.19
CA GLN A 225 -16.54 7.98 11.26
C GLN A 225 -15.54 8.88 12.00
N SER A 226 -15.64 10.20 11.89
CA SER A 226 -14.76 11.12 12.63
C SER A 226 -14.97 11.03 14.14
N HIS A 227 -16.20 10.71 14.59
CA HIS A 227 -16.53 10.49 15.99
C HIS A 227 -16.25 9.05 16.47
N HIS A 228 -16.12 8.10 15.53
CA HIS A 228 -15.84 6.69 15.80
C HIS A 228 -14.70 6.16 14.91
N PRO A 229 -13.44 6.59 15.12
CA PRO A 229 -12.32 6.31 14.22
C PRO A 229 -11.92 4.83 14.14
N HIS A 230 -12.45 4.00 15.05
CA HIS A 230 -12.24 2.56 15.06
C HIS A 230 -13.17 1.81 14.10
N LEU A 231 -14.27 2.42 13.66
CA LEU A 231 -15.22 1.83 12.71
C LEU A 231 -14.84 2.18 11.27
N ARG A 232 -14.93 1.19 10.39
CA ARG A 232 -14.70 1.40 8.95
C ARG A 232 -15.93 2.04 8.30
N PHE A 233 -15.71 2.83 7.26
CA PHE A 233 -16.78 3.49 6.49
C PHE A 233 -17.86 2.49 6.06
N GLY A 234 -17.46 1.32 5.54
CA GLY A 234 -18.39 0.26 5.17
C GLY A 234 -19.19 -0.33 6.34
N GLU A 235 -18.58 -0.49 7.53
CA GLU A 235 -19.28 -1.01 8.70
C GLU A 235 -20.39 -0.06 9.15
N LEU A 236 -20.14 1.24 9.07
CA LEU A 236 -21.13 2.27 9.39
C LEU A 236 -22.32 2.23 8.41
N LEU A 237 -22.08 2.04 7.10
CA LEU A 237 -23.16 1.90 6.12
C LEU A 237 -24.07 0.69 6.40
N VAL A 238 -23.47 -0.43 6.83
CA VAL A 238 -24.23 -1.64 7.24
C VAL A 238 -25.03 -1.35 8.51
N GLN A 239 -24.42 -0.70 9.50
CA GLN A 239 -25.11 -0.35 10.76
C GLN A 239 -26.30 0.59 10.53
N GLN A 240 -26.18 1.54 9.59
CA GLN A 240 -27.27 2.42 9.19
C GLN A 240 -28.32 1.74 8.29
N GLY A 241 -28.08 0.49 7.85
CA GLY A 241 -28.98 -0.25 6.98
C GLY A 241 -29.06 0.28 5.55
N TRP A 242 -28.10 1.11 5.11
CA TRP A 242 -28.12 1.71 3.77
C TRP A 242 -27.62 0.77 2.69
N LEU A 243 -26.67 -0.10 3.01
CA LEU A 243 -26.16 -1.11 2.09
C LEU A 243 -25.93 -2.44 2.81
N ALA A 244 -26.15 -3.53 2.07
CA ALA A 244 -25.82 -4.86 2.54
C ALA A 244 -24.29 -5.03 2.62
N LYS A 245 -23.83 -5.80 3.60
CA LYS A 245 -22.41 -6.11 3.77
C LYS A 245 -21.81 -6.71 2.49
N GLN A 246 -22.55 -7.60 1.83
CA GLN A 246 -22.13 -8.25 0.59
C GLN A 246 -21.87 -7.24 -0.53
N THR A 247 -22.69 -6.20 -0.66
CA THR A 247 -22.48 -5.14 -1.65
C THR A 247 -21.19 -4.37 -1.36
N ILE A 248 -20.94 -4.06 -0.09
CA ILE A 248 -19.73 -3.34 0.33
C ILE A 248 -18.48 -4.18 0.10
N ASP A 249 -18.48 -5.43 0.57
CA ASP A 249 -17.37 -6.37 0.39
C ASP A 249 -17.08 -6.61 -1.10
N PHE A 250 -18.12 -6.65 -1.93
CA PHE A 250 -17.95 -6.76 -3.39
C PHE A 250 -17.24 -5.54 -3.97
N PHE A 251 -17.74 -4.31 -3.71
CA PHE A 251 -17.16 -3.09 -4.29
C PHE A 251 -15.77 -2.76 -3.72
N ALA A 252 -15.52 -3.10 -2.45
CA ALA A 252 -14.25 -2.81 -1.79
C ALA A 252 -13.15 -3.84 -2.13
N GLU A 253 -13.52 -5.12 -2.25
CA GLU A 253 -12.53 -6.20 -2.35
C GLU A 253 -12.55 -6.89 -3.72
N HIS A 254 -13.74 -7.19 -4.26
CA HIS A 254 -13.86 -8.03 -5.45
C HIS A 254 -13.76 -7.22 -6.75
N LEU A 255 -14.56 -6.14 -6.87
CA LEU A 255 -14.65 -5.33 -8.10
C LEU A 255 -13.30 -4.80 -8.61
N PRO A 256 -12.38 -4.30 -7.76
CA PRO A 256 -11.07 -3.84 -8.23
C PRO A 256 -10.23 -4.96 -8.88
N GLN A 257 -10.43 -6.21 -8.46
CA GLN A 257 -9.68 -7.37 -8.94
C GLN A 257 -10.24 -7.92 -10.26
N VAL A 258 -11.51 -7.65 -10.57
CA VAL A 258 -12.21 -8.17 -11.75
C VAL A 258 -11.53 -7.78 -13.07
N SER A 259 -10.93 -6.59 -13.13
CA SER A 259 -10.25 -6.10 -14.34
C SER A 259 -9.04 -6.94 -14.74
N HIS A 260 -8.42 -7.64 -13.77
CA HIS A 260 -7.21 -8.43 -13.95
C HIS A 260 -7.47 -9.94 -14.14
N GLN A 261 -8.70 -10.40 -13.88
CA GLN A 261 -9.06 -11.81 -14.04
C GLN A 261 -8.99 -12.28 -15.50
N THR A 262 -8.20 -13.33 -15.76
CA THR A 262 -8.05 -13.95 -17.10
C THR A 262 -9.35 -14.62 -17.59
N SER A 263 -10.22 -15.02 -16.65
CA SER A 263 -11.54 -15.60 -16.94
C SER A 263 -12.61 -14.76 -16.26
N LYS A 264 -13.41 -14.04 -17.06
CA LYS A 264 -14.50 -13.20 -16.56
C LYS A 264 -15.78 -14.02 -16.46
N GLN A 265 -16.46 -13.90 -15.32
CA GLN A 265 -17.78 -14.52 -15.14
C GLN A 265 -18.84 -13.77 -15.94
N PRO A 266 -20.01 -14.39 -16.22
CA PRO A 266 -21.15 -13.66 -16.76
C PRO A 266 -21.57 -12.50 -15.84
N LEU A 267 -21.99 -11.37 -16.40
CA LEU A 267 -22.40 -10.17 -15.66
C LEU A 267 -23.41 -10.46 -14.53
N GLY A 268 -24.35 -11.40 -14.77
CA GLY A 268 -25.33 -11.82 -13.76
C GLY A 268 -24.68 -12.41 -12.49
N GLN A 269 -23.55 -13.12 -12.60
CA GLN A 269 -22.86 -13.68 -11.43
C GLN A 269 -22.22 -12.59 -10.57
N TYR A 270 -21.63 -11.57 -11.20
CA TYR A 270 -21.09 -10.42 -10.47
C TYR A 270 -22.22 -9.66 -9.74
N LEU A 271 -23.33 -9.38 -10.43
CA LEU A 271 -24.49 -8.73 -9.83
C LEU A 271 -25.11 -9.54 -8.69
N LYS A 272 -25.10 -10.87 -8.79
CA LYS A 272 -25.50 -11.77 -7.69
C LYS A 272 -24.56 -11.67 -6.49
N SER A 273 -23.25 -11.75 -6.73
CA SER A 273 -22.25 -11.69 -5.65
C SER A 273 -22.26 -10.36 -4.91
N ALA A 274 -22.62 -9.28 -5.60
CA ALA A 274 -22.80 -7.94 -5.03
C ALA A 274 -24.14 -7.75 -4.29
N ALA A 275 -25.00 -8.79 -4.24
CA ALA A 275 -26.38 -8.73 -3.76
C ALA A 275 -27.24 -7.66 -4.48
N LEU A 276 -26.91 -7.33 -5.73
CA LEU A 276 -27.64 -6.35 -6.56
C LEU A 276 -28.78 -7.01 -7.34
N LEU A 277 -28.64 -8.30 -7.69
CA LEU A 277 -29.70 -9.10 -8.29
C LEU A 277 -29.83 -10.47 -7.61
N SER A 278 -31.05 -10.94 -7.47
CA SER A 278 -31.35 -12.30 -7.01
C SER A 278 -31.28 -13.33 -8.15
N ASP A 279 -31.13 -14.61 -7.80
CA ASP A 279 -31.20 -15.71 -8.77
C ASP A 279 -32.47 -15.68 -9.61
N ARG A 280 -33.60 -15.35 -8.99
CA ARG A 280 -34.89 -15.22 -9.67
C ARG A 280 -34.86 -14.12 -10.72
N GLN A 281 -34.34 -12.94 -10.38
CA GLN A 281 -34.23 -11.81 -11.32
C GLN A 281 -33.29 -12.15 -12.48
N ILE A 282 -32.17 -12.83 -12.21
CA ILE A 282 -31.22 -13.27 -13.25
C ILE A 282 -31.91 -14.24 -14.20
N GLN A 283 -32.61 -15.25 -13.67
CA GLN A 283 -33.32 -16.23 -14.49
C GLN A 283 -34.39 -15.57 -15.35
N THR A 284 -35.17 -14.64 -14.80
CA THR A 284 -36.16 -13.87 -15.56
C THR A 284 -35.51 -13.06 -16.69
N ILE A 285 -34.37 -12.42 -16.46
CA ILE A 285 -33.64 -11.68 -17.51
C ILE A 285 -33.18 -12.65 -18.62
N LEU A 286 -32.66 -13.82 -18.28
CA LEU A 286 -32.18 -14.80 -19.25
C LEU A 286 -33.30 -15.39 -20.11
N GLU A 287 -34.49 -15.58 -19.54
CA GLU A 287 -35.67 -16.09 -20.26
C GLU A 287 -36.27 -15.05 -21.23
N GLU A 288 -36.25 -13.76 -20.85
CA GLU A 288 -36.82 -12.67 -21.64
C GLU A 288 -35.84 -12.09 -22.68
N GLN A 289 -34.52 -12.20 -22.44
CA GLN A 289 -33.48 -11.63 -23.30
C GLN A 289 -33.64 -12.01 -24.79
N PRO A 290 -33.96 -13.26 -25.19
CA PRO A 290 -34.13 -13.62 -26.59
C PRO A 290 -35.31 -12.94 -27.28
N GLN A 291 -36.32 -12.50 -26.52
CA GLN A 291 -37.56 -11.91 -27.06
C GLN A 291 -37.45 -10.39 -27.22
N VAL A 292 -36.72 -9.74 -26.31
CA VAL A 292 -36.63 -8.28 -26.23
C VAL A 292 -35.42 -7.73 -27.02
N GLY A 293 -34.41 -8.55 -27.27
CA GLY A 293 -33.21 -8.16 -28.03
C GLY A 293 -32.26 -7.20 -27.30
N LEU A 294 -32.50 -6.92 -26.01
CA LEU A 294 -31.63 -6.11 -25.16
C LEU A 294 -30.51 -6.96 -24.52
N ARG A 295 -29.36 -6.34 -24.26
CA ARG A 295 -28.28 -6.97 -23.48
C ARG A 295 -28.72 -7.19 -22.03
N PHE A 296 -28.13 -8.17 -21.35
CA PHE A 296 -28.48 -8.54 -19.97
C PHE A 296 -28.58 -7.34 -19.02
N GLY A 297 -27.54 -6.49 -19.00
CA GLY A 297 -27.50 -5.30 -18.14
C GLY A 297 -28.57 -4.27 -18.50
N GLU A 298 -28.78 -4.02 -19.79
CA GLU A 298 -29.81 -3.10 -20.28
C GLU A 298 -31.22 -3.53 -19.84
N LEU A 299 -31.51 -4.83 -19.90
CA LEU A 299 -32.80 -5.35 -19.47
C LEU A 299 -32.99 -5.25 -17.95
N ALA A 300 -31.91 -5.43 -17.16
CA ALA A 300 -31.95 -5.19 -15.72
C ALA A 300 -32.25 -3.73 -15.36
N VAL A 301 -31.67 -2.78 -16.10
CA VAL A 301 -31.94 -1.34 -15.94
C VAL A 301 -33.36 -0.99 -16.38
N HIS A 302 -33.81 -1.49 -17.54
CA HIS A 302 -35.17 -1.26 -18.04
C HIS A 302 -36.25 -1.77 -17.07
N LYS A 303 -36.00 -2.88 -16.37
CA LYS A 303 -36.88 -3.42 -15.33
C LYS A 303 -36.82 -2.68 -13.99
N GLY A 304 -35.93 -1.69 -13.85
CA GLY A 304 -35.73 -0.93 -12.62
C GLY A 304 -35.06 -1.74 -11.50
N TRP A 305 -34.45 -2.88 -11.81
CA TRP A 305 -33.76 -3.73 -10.83
C TRP A 305 -32.31 -3.33 -10.61
N LEU A 306 -31.73 -2.59 -11.55
CA LEU A 306 -30.37 -2.09 -11.50
C LEU A 306 -30.36 -0.62 -11.92
N LYS A 307 -29.60 0.23 -11.24
CA LYS A 307 -29.40 1.61 -11.70
C LYS A 307 -28.44 1.64 -12.89
N ARG A 308 -28.62 2.59 -13.80
CA ARG A 308 -27.76 2.76 -14.98
C ARG A 308 -26.31 2.98 -14.54
N GLU A 309 -26.12 3.84 -13.54
CA GLU A 309 -24.83 4.19 -12.98
C GLU A 309 -24.11 2.97 -12.38
N THR A 310 -24.85 2.08 -11.71
CA THR A 310 -24.28 0.83 -11.17
C THR A 310 -23.79 -0.07 -12.30
N LEU A 311 -24.57 -0.19 -13.38
CA LEU A 311 -24.19 -0.98 -14.55
C LEU A 311 -22.93 -0.42 -15.21
N ASP A 312 -22.88 0.89 -15.41
CA ASP A 312 -21.77 1.57 -16.11
C ASP A 312 -20.46 1.40 -15.32
N VAL A 313 -20.50 1.59 -14.00
CA VAL A 313 -19.33 1.35 -13.13
C VAL A 313 -18.85 -0.10 -13.21
N LEU A 314 -19.76 -1.08 -13.18
CA LEU A 314 -19.37 -2.50 -13.30
C LEU A 314 -18.77 -2.81 -14.66
N LEU A 315 -19.36 -2.30 -15.75
CA LEU A 315 -18.86 -2.51 -17.10
C LEU A 315 -17.49 -1.86 -17.33
N GLN A 316 -17.25 -0.68 -16.77
CA GLN A 316 -15.94 -0.02 -16.82
C GLN A 316 -14.82 -0.89 -16.22
N HIS A 317 -15.13 -1.61 -15.13
CA HIS A 317 -14.18 -2.53 -14.49
C HIS A 317 -14.08 -3.88 -15.23
N LEU A 318 -15.16 -4.34 -15.84
CA LEU A 318 -15.20 -5.59 -16.62
C LEU A 318 -14.58 -5.45 -18.01
N GLN A 319 -14.60 -4.26 -18.61
CA GLN A 319 -14.16 -4.00 -19.98
C GLN A 319 -13.45 -2.64 -20.09
N PRO A 320 -12.25 -2.49 -19.49
CA PRO A 320 -11.55 -1.19 -19.41
C PRO A 320 -11.11 -0.62 -20.77
N GLU A 321 -11.17 -1.40 -21.87
CA GLU A 321 -10.79 -0.95 -23.22
C GLU A 321 -11.94 -0.30 -24.02
N LEU A 322 -13.17 -0.26 -23.49
CA LEU A 322 -14.26 0.45 -24.14
C LEU A 322 -14.31 1.90 -23.61
N PRO A 323 -14.14 2.93 -24.47
CA PRO A 323 -14.38 4.29 -24.03
C PRO A 323 -15.83 4.41 -23.55
N ALA A 324 -16.03 5.14 -22.44
CA ALA A 324 -17.35 5.49 -21.95
C ALA A 324 -18.14 6.08 -23.13
N VAL A 325 -19.18 5.37 -23.55
CA VAL A 325 -20.04 5.78 -24.65
C VAL A 325 -20.68 7.09 -24.23
N ALA A 326 -20.40 8.15 -25.01
CA ALA A 326 -20.97 9.48 -24.88
C ALA A 326 -22.43 9.52 -25.33
#